data_AF-R5YKD4-F1
#
_entry.id   AF-R5YKD4-F1
#
_cell.length_a   1.000
_cell.length_b   1.000
_cell.length_c   1.000
_cell.angle_alpha   90.00
_cell.angle_beta   90.00
_cell.angle_gamma   90.00
#
_symmetry.space_group_name_H-M   'P 1'
#
loop_
_entity.id
_entity.type
_entity.pdbx_description
1 polymer ?
#
loop_
_entity_poly.entity_id
_entity_poly.type
_entity_poly.pdbx_seq_one_letter_code
_entity_poly.pdbx_strand_id
1 'polypeptide(L)'
;MVANKNFGCGSSREHAPISIKASGISCVIAETFARIFYRNAINIGLPIIECPEAAKAISVGDEVEVDFDSGVITDVTTGEKFQGQAFPPFMQKIIDCEGLVNYINQK
;
A
#
# COMPACT_ATOMS: atom_id res chain seq x y z
N MET A 1 0.71 -1.29 8.00
CA MET A 1 2.12 -0.98 8.33
C MET A 1 2.43 0.43 7.84
N VAL A 2 3.18 1.21 8.61
CA VAL A 2 3.60 2.57 8.23
C VAL A 2 5.11 2.60 8.00
N ALA A 3 5.54 3.33 6.98
CA ALA A 3 6.94 3.48 6.60
C ALA A 3 7.29 4.91 6.17
N ASN A 4 8.59 5.22 6.23
CA ASN A 4 9.10 6.53 5.83
C ASN A 4 9.38 6.59 4.31
N LYS A 5 10.14 7.60 3.90
CA LYS A 5 10.55 7.81 2.51
C LYS A 5 11.31 6.63 1.92
N ASN A 6 11.08 6.41 0.62
CA ASN A 6 11.78 5.43 -0.20
C ASN A 6 11.70 4.01 0.37
N PHE A 7 10.52 3.61 0.86
CA PHE A 7 10.31 2.27 1.39
C PHE A 7 10.53 1.20 0.31
N GLY A 8 11.17 0.11 0.70
CA GLY A 8 11.56 -0.95 -0.24
C GLY A 8 12.75 -0.55 -1.12
N CYS A 9 13.55 0.45 -0.72
CA CYS A 9 14.78 0.77 -1.41
C CYS A 9 15.80 -0.37 -1.31
N GLY A 10 16.49 -0.63 -2.42
CA GLY A 10 17.47 -1.71 -2.53
C GLY A 10 17.32 -2.51 -3.82
N SER A 11 18.02 -3.64 -3.88
CA SER A 11 17.96 -4.56 -5.02
C SER A 11 16.52 -5.04 -5.29
N SER A 12 16.21 -5.33 -6.56
CA SER A 12 14.93 -5.89 -7.03
C SER A 12 14.65 -7.30 -6.49
N ARG A 13 14.49 -7.44 -5.18
CA ARG A 13 14.16 -8.69 -4.51
C ARG A 13 12.65 -8.75 -4.35
N GLU A 14 12.00 -9.49 -5.23
CA GLU A 14 10.55 -9.74 -5.18
C GLU A 14 10.12 -10.46 -3.89
N HIS A 15 11.05 -11.13 -3.21
CA HIS A 15 10.84 -11.72 -1.90
C HIS A 15 10.35 -10.72 -0.85
N ALA A 16 10.79 -9.45 -0.90
CA ALA A 16 10.40 -8.46 0.10
C ALA A 16 8.88 -8.18 0.13
N PRO A 17 8.24 -7.77 -0.97
CA PRO A 17 6.80 -7.57 -0.99
C PRO A 17 6.02 -8.90 -0.79
N ILE A 18 6.54 -10.03 -1.26
CA ILE A 18 5.91 -11.35 -1.05
C ILE A 18 5.84 -11.68 0.46
N SER A 19 6.94 -11.50 1.18
CA SER A 19 6.98 -11.76 2.62
C SER A 19 6.04 -10.84 3.41
N ILE A 20 5.91 -9.57 3.01
CA ILE A 20 4.98 -8.61 3.62
C ILE A 20 3.53 -9.05 3.40
N LYS A 21 3.18 -9.47 2.18
CA LYS A 21 1.84 -9.99 1.88
C LYS A 21 1.57 -11.27 2.68
N ALA A 22 2.53 -12.19 2.72
CA ALA A 22 2.40 -13.47 3.43
C ALA A 22 2.33 -13.31 4.96
N SER A 23 2.82 -12.22 5.54
CA SER A 23 2.68 -11.94 6.97
C SER A 23 1.29 -11.41 7.36
N GLY A 24 0.36 -11.30 6.42
CA GLY A 24 -1.00 -10.84 6.68
C GLY A 24 -1.12 -9.32 6.87
N ILE A 25 -0.15 -8.54 6.38
CA ILE A 25 -0.27 -7.07 6.40
C ILE A 25 -1.34 -6.66 5.39
N SER A 26 -2.37 -5.95 5.87
CA SER A 26 -3.49 -5.47 5.05
C SER A 26 -3.09 -4.36 4.08
N CYS A 27 -2.23 -3.44 4.50
CA CYS A 27 -1.76 -2.31 3.69
C CYS A 27 -0.41 -1.79 4.18
N VAL A 28 0.40 -1.27 3.26
CA VAL A 28 1.58 -0.46 3.58
C VAL A 28 1.32 1.01 3.22
N ILE A 29 1.37 1.89 4.22
CA ILE A 29 1.34 3.34 4.05
C ILE A 29 2.78 3.85 4.11
N ALA A 30 3.22 4.64 3.16
CA ALA A 30 4.56 5.25 3.20
C ALA A 30 4.57 6.70 2.74
N GLU A 31 5.62 7.47 3.11
CA GLU A 31 5.82 8.77 2.48
C GLU A 31 6.05 8.62 0.98
N THR A 32 6.92 7.69 0.58
CA THR A 32 7.18 7.30 -0.81
C THR A 32 7.70 5.86 -0.89
N PHE A 33 7.48 5.19 -2.01
CA PHE A 33 8.05 3.87 -2.30
C PHE A 33 9.18 3.95 -3.33
N ALA A 34 10.12 3.02 -3.23
CA ALA A 34 11.06 2.78 -4.31
C ALA A 34 10.32 2.25 -5.54
N ARG A 35 10.62 2.78 -6.73
CA ARG A 35 9.89 2.45 -7.98
C ARG A 35 9.76 0.94 -8.25
N ILE A 36 10.83 0.18 -7.97
CA ILE A 36 10.83 -1.27 -8.18
C ILE A 36 9.91 -1.98 -7.18
N PHE A 37 9.97 -1.59 -5.91
CA PHE A 37 9.10 -2.12 -4.88
C PHE A 37 7.64 -1.82 -5.19
N TYR A 38 7.33 -0.57 -5.57
CA TYR A 38 5.99 -0.13 -5.94
C TYR A 38 5.36 -1.01 -7.03
N ARG A 39 6.10 -1.23 -8.13
CA ARG A 39 5.64 -2.12 -9.22
C ARG A 39 5.44 -3.56 -8.75
N ASN A 40 6.40 -4.09 -8.00
CA ASN A 40 6.33 -5.48 -7.55
C ASN A 40 5.17 -5.71 -6.58
N ALA A 41 4.89 -4.76 -5.68
CA ALA A 41 3.76 -4.79 -4.77
C ALA A 41 2.42 -4.88 -5.54
N ILE A 42 2.22 -4.02 -6.54
CA ILE A 42 1.01 -4.08 -7.39
C ILE A 42 0.90 -5.43 -8.11
N ASN A 43 2.00 -5.92 -8.69
CA ASN A 43 1.99 -7.17 -9.45
C ASN A 43 1.54 -8.37 -8.62
N ILE A 44 1.94 -8.42 -7.34
CA ILE A 44 1.57 -9.49 -6.42
C ILE A 44 0.29 -9.20 -5.63
N GLY A 45 -0.35 -8.05 -5.86
CA GLY A 45 -1.53 -7.60 -5.12
C GLY A 45 -1.26 -7.36 -3.63
N LEU A 46 -0.13 -6.72 -3.30
CA LEU A 46 0.12 -6.15 -1.98
C LEU A 46 -0.41 -4.70 -1.99
N PRO A 47 -1.43 -4.37 -1.18
CA PRO A 47 -1.95 -3.01 -1.12
C PRO A 47 -0.92 -2.03 -0.52
N ILE A 48 -0.66 -0.93 -1.21
CA ILE A 48 0.26 0.13 -0.78
C ILE A 48 -0.36 1.50 -1.04
N ILE A 49 -0.05 2.52 -0.25
CA ILE A 49 -0.52 3.89 -0.50
C ILE A 49 0.54 4.91 -0.08
N GLU A 50 0.78 5.90 -0.93
CA GLU A 50 1.68 7.01 -0.62
C GLU A 50 0.88 8.13 0.06
N CYS A 51 1.28 8.49 1.28
CA CYS A 51 0.71 9.61 2.01
C CYS A 51 1.74 10.16 3.00
N PRO A 52 2.48 11.22 2.64
CA PRO A 52 3.51 11.80 3.50
C PRO A 52 3.01 12.34 4.85
N GLU A 53 1.75 12.74 4.91
CA GLU A 53 1.10 13.28 6.10
C GLU A 53 0.74 12.14 7.06
N ALA A 54 0.02 11.12 6.57
CA ALA A 54 -0.33 9.94 7.34
C ALA A 54 0.91 9.20 7.86
N ALA A 55 1.95 9.08 7.03
CA ALA A 55 3.19 8.39 7.42
C ALA A 55 3.94 9.05 8.59
N LYS A 56 3.71 10.35 8.83
CA LYS A 56 4.33 11.11 9.94
C LYS A 56 3.42 11.21 11.16
N ALA A 57 2.10 11.19 10.96
CA ALA A 57 1.12 11.35 12.03
C ALA A 57 0.80 10.01 12.72
N ILE A 58 0.65 8.93 11.96
CA ILE A 58 0.26 7.62 12.48
C ILE A 58 1.40 7.01 13.29
N SER A 59 1.08 6.59 14.51
CA SER A 59 1.99 5.96 15.45
C SER A 59 1.75 4.45 15.57
N VAL A 60 2.74 3.76 16.16
CA VAL A 60 2.62 2.32 16.42
C VAL A 60 1.52 2.10 17.46
N GLY A 61 0.53 1.29 17.11
CA GLY A 61 -0.62 0.98 17.96
C GLY A 61 -1.92 1.66 17.51
N ASP A 62 -1.85 2.60 16.56
CA ASP A 62 -3.06 3.24 16.03
C ASP A 62 -3.84 2.30 15.12
N GLU A 63 -5.18 2.38 15.22
CA GLU A 63 -6.09 1.70 14.31
C GLU A 63 -6.35 2.60 13.12
N VAL A 64 -6.07 2.10 11.91
CA VAL A 64 -6.12 2.89 10.67
C VAL A 64 -7.00 2.19 9.66
N GLU A 65 -7.94 2.94 9.12
CA GLU A 65 -8.80 2.54 8.01
C GLU A 65 -8.32 3.21 6.72
N VAL A 66 -8.25 2.44 5.64
CA VAL A 66 -7.83 2.94 4.32
C VAL A 66 -8.92 2.62 3.31
N ASP A 67 -9.48 3.67 2.72
CA ASP A 67 -10.35 3.57 1.55
C ASP A 67 -9.50 3.71 0.29
N PHE A 68 -9.31 2.60 -0.43
CA PHE A 68 -8.52 2.59 -1.66
C PHE A 68 -9.24 3.20 -2.87
N ASP A 69 -10.57 3.34 -2.82
CA ASP A 69 -11.36 3.94 -3.88
C ASP A 69 -11.20 5.46 -3.87
N SER A 70 -11.35 6.07 -2.69
CA SER A 70 -11.17 7.52 -2.51
C SER A 70 -9.72 7.92 -2.20
N GLY A 71 -8.88 6.98 -1.77
CA GLY A 71 -7.52 7.22 -1.28
C GLY A 71 -7.48 7.86 0.11
N VAL A 72 -8.61 7.89 0.84
CA VAL A 72 -8.68 8.48 2.18
C VAL A 72 -8.15 7.50 3.21
N ILE A 73 -7.27 8.00 4.08
CA ILE A 73 -6.73 7.28 5.22
C ILE A 73 -7.31 7.93 6.48
N THR A 74 -7.98 7.14 7.31
CA THR A 74 -8.54 7.61 8.58
C THR A 74 -7.82 6.91 9.72
N ASP A 75 -7.20 7.69 10.59
CA ASP A 75 -6.76 7.20 11.89
C ASP A 75 -7.97 7.19 12.82
N VAL A 76 -8.42 5.99 13.20
CA VAL A 76 -9.60 5.78 14.04
C VAL A 76 -9.30 6.11 15.51
N THR A 77 -8.04 6.00 15.92
CA THR A 77 -7.61 6.31 17.28
C THR A 77 -7.64 7.82 17.54
N THR A 78 -7.14 8.62 16.60
CA THR A 78 -7.05 10.10 16.73
C THR A 78 -8.23 10.82 16.10
N GLY A 79 -8.91 10.19 15.13
CA GLY A 79 -9.95 10.80 14.30
C GLY A 79 -9.41 11.65 13.13
N GLU A 80 -8.09 11.70 12.94
CA GLU A 80 -7.47 12.45 11.84
C GLU A 80 -7.69 11.76 10.49
N LYS A 81 -7.81 12.57 9.44
CA LYS A 81 -7.99 12.10 8.06
C LYS A 81 -6.90 12.66 7.17
N PHE A 82 -6.37 11.80 6.31
CA PHE A 82 -5.32 12.13 5.37
C PHE A 82 -5.73 11.73 3.97
N GLN A 83 -5.29 12.49 2.98
CA GLN A 83 -5.52 12.17 1.58
C GLN A 83 -4.26 11.49 1.03
N GLY A 84 -4.34 10.18 0.80
CA GLY A 84 -3.31 9.45 0.09
C GLY A 84 -3.40 9.64 -1.42
N GLN A 85 -2.32 9.27 -2.11
CA GLN A 85 -2.31 9.21 -3.55
C GLN A 85 -3.19 8.03 -4.01
N ALA A 86 -4.38 8.35 -4.51
CA ALA A 86 -5.30 7.36 -5.05
C ALA A 86 -4.69 6.64 -6.26
N PHE A 87 -4.97 5.34 -6.36
CA PHE A 87 -4.63 4.59 -7.56
C PHE A 87 -5.60 4.91 -8.71
N PRO A 88 -5.11 4.92 -9.95
CA PRO A 88 -5.99 4.88 -11.11
C PRO A 88 -6.92 3.64 -11.03
N PRO A 89 -8.17 3.73 -11.56
CA PRO A 89 -9.16 2.64 -11.47
C PRO A 89 -8.67 1.28 -12.00
N PHE A 90 -7.75 1.29 -12.96
CA PHE A 90 -7.13 0.06 -13.48
C PHE A 90 -6.24 -0.64 -12.45
N MET A 91 -5.48 0.12 -11.64
CA MET A 91 -4.62 -0.44 -10.60
C MET A 91 -5.42 -0.96 -9.41
N GLN A 92 -6.52 -0.31 -9.03
CA GLN A 92 -7.44 -0.80 -8.00
C GLN A 92 -7.93 -2.21 -8.34
N LYS A 93 -8.40 -2.43 -9.58
CA LYS A 93 -8.82 -3.76 -10.04
C LYS A 93 -7.76 -4.84 -9.93
N ILE A 94 -6.49 -4.50 -10.14
CA ILE A 94 -5.38 -5.46 -10.00
C ILE A 94 -5.21 -5.85 -8.53
N ILE A 95 -5.31 -4.89 -7.62
CA ILE A 95 -5.20 -5.11 -6.18
C ILE A 95 -6.39 -5.95 -5.69
N ASP A 96 -7.61 -5.65 -6.16
CA ASP A 96 -8.84 -6.40 -5.84
C ASP A 96 -8.78 -7.85 -6.34
N CYS A 97 -8.10 -8.08 -7.46
CA CYS A 97 -7.85 -9.42 -7.98
C CYS A 97 -6.70 -10.13 -7.25
N GLU A 98 -6.14 -9.55 -6.19
CA GLU A 98 -4.97 -10.04 -5.47
C GLU A 98 -3.70 -10.18 -6.33
N GLY A 99 -3.62 -9.44 -7.44
CA GLY A 99 -2.44 -9.36 -8.29
C GLY A 99 -2.74 -9.42 -9.79
N LEU A 100 -1.70 -9.11 -10.58
CA LEU A 100 -1.82 -8.95 -12.04
C LEU A 100 -2.12 -10.28 -12.74
N VAL A 101 -1.56 -11.38 -12.26
CA VAL A 101 -1.77 -12.72 -12.84
C VAL A 101 -3.25 -13.12 -12.74
N ASN A 102 -3.84 -12.93 -11.56
CA ASN A 102 -5.25 -13.22 -11.32
C ASN A 102 -6.17 -12.31 -12.15
N TYR A 103 -5.83 -11.02 -12.26
CA TYR A 103 -6.56 -10.08 -13.11
C TYR A 103 -6.57 -10.50 -14.59
N ILE A 104 -5.43 -10.97 -15.12
CA ILE A 104 -5.34 -11.45 -16.50
C ILE A 104 -6.15 -12.73 -16.70
N ASN A 105 -6.15 -13.64 -15.72
CA ASN A 105 -6.89 -14.90 -15.78
C ASN A 105 -8.42 -14.76 -15.65
N GLN A 106 -8.93 -13.56 -15.31
CA GLN A 106 -10.37 -13.26 -15.32
C GLN A 106 -10.89 -12.83 -16.71
N LYS A 107 -10.01 -12.65 -17.70
CA LYS A 107 -10.36 -12.40 -19.10
C LYS A 107 -10.33 -13.68 -19.92
#